data_AF-A0A172Y296-F1
#
_entry.id   AF-A0A172Y296-F1
#
_cell.length_a   1.000
_cell.length_b   1.000
_cell.length_c   1.000
_cell.angle_alpha   90.00
_cell.angle_beta   90.00
_cell.angle_gamma   90.00
#
_symmetry.space_group_name_H-M   'P 1'
#
loop_
_entity.id
_entity.type
_entity.pdbx_description
1 polymer ?
#
loop_
_entity_poly.entity_id
_entity_poly.type
_entity_poly.pdbx_seq_one_letter_code
_entity_poly.pdbx_strand_id
1 'polypeptide(L)'
;MVQKYWQIQLQHSKESIDFKSISQTRWDDRKKAEDSLKLILKSGTAKVSTIDTKKVSEQAPLLFDLTGLQKECNKKLNLSAEETLNIAQSLYEKQFITYPRTGSCYIPEDVWAKIPHLIKSLNDRKT
;
A
#
# COMPACT_ATOMS: atom_id res chain seq x y z
N MET A 1 -23.07 4.41 13.77
CA MET A 1 -23.13 5.89 13.60
C MET A 1 -21.70 6.42 13.60
N VAL A 2 -21.33 7.28 12.66
CA VAL A 2 -19.98 7.88 12.63
C VAL A 2 -19.97 9.04 13.61
N GLN A 3 -19.20 8.92 14.70
CA GLN A 3 -19.06 9.99 15.69
C GLN A 3 -17.89 10.91 15.30
N LYS A 4 -18.16 12.22 15.23
CA LYS A 4 -17.11 13.22 14.97
C LYS A 4 -16.18 13.31 16.17
N TYR A 5 -14.89 13.40 15.91
CA TYR A 5 -13.86 13.67 16.90
C TYR A 5 -12.83 14.63 16.31
N TRP A 6 -12.06 15.25 17.20
CA TRP A 6 -10.98 16.17 16.86
C TRP A 6 -9.66 15.61 17.40
N GLN A 7 -8.58 15.80 16.65
CA GLN A 7 -7.19 15.53 17.08
C GLN A 7 -6.33 16.75 16.80
N ILE A 8 -5.30 16.93 17.62
CA ILE A 8 -4.31 17.99 17.43
C ILE A 8 -3.17 17.42 16.62
N GLN A 9 -2.86 18.06 15.49
CA GLN A 9 -1.66 17.81 14.72
C GLN A 9 -0.72 19.00 14.88
N LEU A 10 0.53 18.72 15.20
CA LEU A 10 1.61 19.72 15.23
C LEU A 10 2.60 19.38 14.12
N GLN A 11 3.19 20.41 13.54
CA GLN A 11 4.29 20.31 12.59
C GLN A 11 5.57 20.78 13.27
N HIS A 12 6.62 19.98 13.14
CA HIS A 12 7.93 20.21 13.73
C HIS A 12 8.98 20.26 12.63
N SER A 13 10.01 21.07 12.82
CA SER A 13 11.18 21.10 11.96
C SER A 13 12.43 21.06 12.84
N LYS A 14 13.32 20.10 12.58
CA LYS A 14 14.61 20.00 13.27
C LYS A 14 15.66 19.49 12.28
N GLU A 15 16.77 20.21 12.14
CA GLU A 15 17.90 19.78 11.29
C GLU A 15 17.45 19.44 9.84
N SER A 16 16.57 20.28 9.27
CA SER A 16 15.96 20.09 7.94
C SER A 16 15.06 18.85 7.78
N ILE A 17 14.72 18.18 8.88
CA ILE A 17 13.74 17.11 8.92
C ILE A 17 12.41 17.69 9.40
N ASP A 18 11.42 17.68 8.52
CA ASP A 18 10.05 18.02 8.85
C ASP A 18 9.26 16.76 9.24
N PHE A 19 8.59 16.81 10.38
CA PHE A 19 7.75 15.71 10.83
C PHE A 19 6.50 16.22 11.56
N LYS A 20 5.51 15.35 11.66
CA LYS A 20 4.22 15.66 12.29
C LYS A 20 4.05 14.82 13.55
N SER A 21 3.46 15.41 14.58
CA SER A 21 2.96 14.65 15.73
C SER A 21 1.45 14.77 15.81
N ILE A 22 0.77 13.67 16.08
CA ILE A 22 -0.67 13.65 16.30
C ILE A 22 -0.93 13.30 17.77
N SER A 23 -1.86 14.01 18.41
CA SER A 23 -2.27 13.73 19.78
C SER A 23 -2.83 12.31 19.91
N GLN A 24 -2.42 11.60 20.97
CA GLN A 24 -3.04 10.32 21.34
C GLN A 24 -4.50 10.54 21.79
N THR A 25 -4.75 11.64 22.48
CA THR A 25 -6.11 12.06 22.87
C THR A 25 -6.93 12.43 21.64
N ARG A 26 -8.18 11.96 21.63
CA ARG A 26 -9.25 12.36 20.71
C ARG A 26 -10.29 13.12 21.52
N TRP A 27 -10.64 14.32 21.09
CA TRP A 27 -11.66 15.13 21.73
C TRP A 27 -13.01 14.95 21.04
N ASP A 28 -14.07 14.93 21.85
CA ASP A 28 -15.46 14.93 21.44
C ASP A 28 -16.01 16.35 21.21
N ASP A 29 -15.32 17.36 21.75
CA ASP A 29 -15.64 18.77 21.61
C ASP A 29 -14.45 19.52 20.98
N ARG A 30 -14.74 20.22 19.88
CA ARG A 30 -13.79 21.07 19.18
C ARG A 30 -13.16 22.13 20.09
N LYS A 31 -13.96 22.77 20.96
CA LYS A 31 -13.49 23.87 21.81
C LYS A 31 -12.43 23.39 22.80
N LYS A 32 -12.64 22.21 23.40
CA LYS A 32 -11.65 21.58 24.30
C LYS A 32 -10.34 21.28 23.58
N ALA A 33 -10.40 20.84 22.32
CA ALA A 33 -9.21 20.61 21.50
C ALA A 33 -8.47 21.92 21.19
N GLU A 34 -9.21 22.98 20.83
CA GLU A 34 -8.64 24.31 20.54
C GLU A 34 -7.98 24.94 21.78
N ASP A 35 -8.59 24.83 22.95
CA ASP A 35 -8.01 25.35 24.19
C ASP A 35 -6.76 24.58 24.60
N SER A 36 -6.75 23.25 24.43
CA SER A 36 -5.56 22.42 24.62
C SER A 36 -4.44 22.80 23.65
N LEU A 37 -4.77 23.06 22.38
CA LEU A 37 -3.81 23.52 21.38
C LEU A 37 -3.17 24.85 21.79
N LYS A 38 -3.96 25.82 22.26
CA LYS A 38 -3.43 27.11 22.75
C LYS A 38 -2.44 26.92 23.90
N LEU A 39 -2.71 26.01 24.83
CA LEU A 39 -1.80 25.71 25.95
C LEU A 39 -0.48 25.11 25.46
N ILE A 40 -0.54 24.19 24.50
CA ILE A 40 0.66 23.58 23.90
C ILE A 40 1.49 24.63 23.16
N LEU A 41 0.85 25.47 22.33
CA LEU A 41 1.53 26.54 21.58
C LEU A 41 2.17 27.58 22.49
N LYS A 42 1.58 27.87 23.67
CA LYS A 42 2.19 28.74 24.68
C LYS A 42 3.50 28.18 25.24
N SER A 43 3.64 26.86 25.37
CA SER A 43 4.90 26.25 25.79
C SER A 43 5.98 26.34 24.70
N GLY A 44 5.57 26.36 23.43
CA GLY A 44 6.41 26.66 22.25
C GLY A 44 7.55 25.68 21.96
N THR A 45 7.72 24.64 22.78
CA THR A 45 8.85 23.70 22.71
C THR A 45 8.35 22.27 22.89
N ALA A 46 9.00 21.34 22.18
CA ALA A 46 8.78 19.91 22.30
C ALA A 46 10.12 19.19 22.37
N LYS A 47 10.19 18.13 23.16
CA LYS A 47 11.40 17.29 23.30
C LYS A 47 11.10 15.90 22.78
N VAL A 48 11.93 15.42 21.86
CA VAL A 48 11.89 14.01 21.44
C VAL A 48 12.31 13.15 22.64
N SER A 49 11.41 12.30 23.12
CA SER A 49 11.66 11.40 24.26
C SER A 49 12.41 10.15 23.84
N THR A 50 12.09 9.60 22.66
CA THR A 50 12.58 8.31 22.19
C THR A 50 12.67 8.30 20.67
N ILE A 51 13.70 7.67 20.12
CA ILE A 51 13.85 7.37 18.70
C ILE A 51 14.06 5.86 18.60
N ASP A 52 13.24 5.18 17.80
CA ASP A 52 13.33 3.75 17.57
C ASP A 52 13.52 3.49 16.07
N THR A 53 14.52 2.68 15.72
CA THR A 53 14.84 2.32 14.34
C THR A 53 14.68 0.82 14.18
N LYS A 54 13.73 0.42 13.34
CA LYS A 54 13.44 -0.99 13.08
C LYS A 54 13.82 -1.36 11.66
N LYS A 55 14.51 -2.48 11.52
CA LYS A 55 14.65 -3.15 10.23
C LYS A 55 13.32 -3.80 9.90
N VAL A 56 12.62 -3.26 8.91
CA VAL A 56 11.39 -3.86 8.38
C VAL A 56 11.76 -4.66 7.14
N SER A 57 11.30 -5.90 7.07
CA SER A 57 11.36 -6.70 5.84
C SER A 57 9.95 -6.77 5.29
N GLU A 58 9.74 -6.28 4.07
CA GLU A 58 8.49 -6.46 3.35
C GLU A 58 8.58 -7.74 2.52
N GLN A 59 7.61 -8.64 2.70
CA GLN A 59 7.53 -9.83 1.87
C GLN A 59 6.97 -9.46 0.49
N ALA A 60 7.47 -10.13 -0.55
CA ALA A 60 6.88 -10.00 -1.87
C ALA A 60 5.39 -10.39 -1.81
N PRO A 61 4.50 -9.62 -2.48
CA PRO A 61 3.10 -9.99 -2.56
C PRO A 61 2.94 -11.32 -3.29
N LEU A 62 1.85 -12.02 -3.00
CA LEU A 62 1.46 -13.21 -3.75
C LEU A 62 1.11 -12.85 -5.21
N LEU A 63 1.11 -13.86 -6.07
CA LEU A 63 0.68 -13.70 -7.46
C LEU A 63 -0.83 -13.45 -7.55
N PHE A 64 -1.29 -13.10 -8.75
CA PHE A 64 -2.70 -12.85 -8.98
C PHE A 64 -3.49 -14.15 -9.12
N ASP A 65 -4.58 -14.24 -8.36
CA ASP A 65 -5.79 -14.96 -8.78
C ASP A 65 -6.63 -14.05 -9.70
N LEU A 66 -7.73 -14.58 -10.25
CA LEU A 66 -8.58 -13.81 -11.16
C LEU A 66 -9.13 -12.53 -10.51
N THR A 67 -9.59 -12.64 -9.26
CA THR A 67 -10.22 -11.52 -8.55
C THR A 67 -9.20 -10.42 -8.23
N GLY A 68 -8.00 -10.80 -7.79
CA GLY A 68 -6.88 -9.91 -7.54
C GLY A 68 -6.44 -9.17 -8.81
N LEU A 69 -6.32 -9.90 -9.94
CA LEU A 69 -6.01 -9.30 -11.24
C LEU A 69 -7.07 -8.26 -11.65
N GLN A 70 -8.35 -8.63 -11.57
CA GLN A 70 -9.46 -7.73 -11.93
C GLN A 70 -9.50 -6.47 -11.07
N LYS A 71 -9.28 -6.60 -9.75
CA LYS A 71 -9.20 -5.44 -8.84
C LYS A 71 -8.03 -4.52 -9.18
N GLU A 72 -6.87 -5.10 -9.44
CA GLU A 72 -5.67 -4.33 -9.72
C GLU A 72 -5.74 -3.63 -11.09
N CYS A 73 -6.26 -4.32 -12.11
CA CYS A 73 -6.53 -3.74 -13.43
C CYS A 73 -7.59 -2.64 -13.36
N ASN A 74 -8.64 -2.79 -12.55
CA ASN A 74 -9.61 -1.73 -12.34
C ASN A 74 -8.96 -0.50 -11.69
N LYS A 75 -8.18 -0.70 -10.63
CA LYS A 75 -7.50 0.38 -9.91
C LYS A 75 -6.47 1.14 -10.76
N LYS A 76 -5.68 0.41 -11.57
CA LYS A 76 -4.55 0.99 -12.31
C LYS A 76 -4.90 1.41 -13.73
N LEU A 77 -5.80 0.70 -14.38
CA LEU A 77 -6.09 0.83 -15.81
C LEU A 77 -7.56 1.15 -16.10
N ASN A 78 -8.40 1.25 -15.06
CA ASN A 78 -9.84 1.51 -15.17
C ASN A 78 -10.60 0.49 -16.05
N LEU A 79 -10.09 -0.74 -16.13
CA LEU A 79 -10.76 -1.85 -16.82
C LEU A 79 -11.88 -2.43 -15.95
N SER A 80 -12.98 -2.82 -16.59
CA SER A 80 -13.98 -3.66 -15.94
C SER A 80 -13.46 -5.08 -15.70
N ALA A 81 -14.18 -5.83 -14.86
CA ALA A 81 -13.86 -7.23 -14.60
C ALA A 81 -13.94 -8.08 -15.87
N GLU A 82 -14.91 -7.81 -16.75
CA GLU A 82 -15.13 -8.52 -18.01
C GLU A 82 -14.04 -8.20 -19.04
N GLU A 83 -13.69 -6.92 -19.24
CA GLU A 83 -12.59 -6.52 -20.13
C GLU A 83 -11.26 -7.16 -19.71
N THR A 84 -10.97 -7.14 -18.41
CA THR A 84 -9.76 -7.77 -17.85
C THR A 84 -9.74 -9.27 -18.15
N LEU A 85 -10.86 -9.96 -17.94
CA LEU A 85 -10.97 -11.39 -18.21
C LEU A 85 -10.77 -11.69 -19.70
N ASN A 86 -11.38 -10.92 -20.59
CA ASN A 86 -11.27 -11.11 -22.04
C ASN A 86 -9.82 -10.91 -22.53
N ILE A 87 -9.13 -9.89 -22.02
CA ILE A 87 -7.71 -9.65 -22.34
C ILE A 87 -6.83 -10.78 -21.80
N ALA A 88 -7.01 -11.16 -20.53
CA ALA A 88 -6.23 -12.24 -19.92
C ALA A 88 -6.44 -13.57 -20.65
N GLN A 89 -7.69 -13.87 -21.05
CA GLN A 89 -8.02 -15.05 -21.84
C GLN A 89 -7.30 -15.04 -23.20
N SER A 90 -7.27 -13.90 -23.91
CA SER A 90 -6.53 -13.77 -25.16
C SER A 90 -5.02 -13.96 -24.99
N LEU A 91 -4.44 -13.48 -23.89
CA LEU A 91 -3.03 -13.68 -23.57
C LEU A 91 -2.72 -15.14 -23.26
N TYR A 92 -3.62 -15.84 -22.57
CA TYR A 92 -3.50 -17.27 -22.28
C TYR A 92 -3.55 -18.10 -23.57
N GLU A 93 -4.49 -17.82 -24.46
CA GLU A 93 -4.62 -18.52 -25.76
C GLU A 93 -3.39 -18.32 -26.65
N LYS A 94 -2.71 -17.18 -26.51
CA LYS A 94 -1.42 -16.87 -27.16
C LYS A 94 -0.21 -17.37 -26.36
N GLN A 95 -0.42 -18.10 -25.27
CA GLN A 95 0.61 -18.68 -24.40
C GLN A 95 1.57 -17.66 -23.74
N PHE A 96 1.10 -16.42 -23.50
CA PHE A 96 1.88 -15.42 -22.77
C PHE A 96 1.76 -15.55 -21.26
N ILE A 97 0.65 -16.10 -20.76
CA ILE A 97 0.38 -16.29 -19.34
C ILE A 97 -0.20 -17.68 -19.07
N THR A 98 -0.21 -18.09 -17.80
CA THR A 98 -0.92 -19.30 -17.34
C THR A 98 -2.43 -19.08 -17.29
N TYR A 99 -3.20 -20.16 -17.14
CA TYR A 99 -4.66 -20.11 -17.14
C TYR A 99 -5.23 -19.06 -16.15
N PRO A 100 -5.96 -18.04 -16.62
CA PRO A 100 -6.28 -16.86 -15.82
C PRO A 100 -7.51 -17.04 -14.92
N ARG A 101 -8.34 -18.07 -15.14
CA ARG A 101 -9.52 -18.37 -14.31
C ARG A 101 -9.15 -19.28 -13.14
N THR A 102 -8.19 -18.85 -12.35
CA THR A 102 -7.70 -19.55 -11.16
C THR A 102 -8.01 -18.76 -9.90
N GLY A 103 -8.27 -19.49 -8.80
CA GLY A 103 -8.32 -18.95 -7.44
C GLY A 103 -7.01 -19.11 -6.67
N SER A 104 -5.99 -19.70 -7.29
CA SER A 104 -4.67 -19.92 -6.67
C SER A 104 -3.72 -18.78 -6.98
N CYS A 105 -3.03 -18.28 -5.96
CA CYS A 105 -1.93 -17.33 -6.07
C CYS A 105 -0.55 -18.00 -6.05
N TYR A 106 -0.48 -19.32 -6.23
CA TYR A 106 0.74 -20.13 -6.11
C TYR A 106 1.16 -20.76 -7.44
N ILE A 107 2.47 -20.95 -7.60
CA ILE A 107 3.07 -21.65 -8.73
C ILE A 107 3.19 -23.14 -8.37
N PRO A 108 2.68 -24.06 -9.20
CA PRO A 108 2.93 -25.49 -9.06
C PRO A 108 4.42 -25.85 -9.14
N GLU A 109 4.86 -26.88 -8.41
CA GLU A 109 6.28 -27.26 -8.32
C GLU A 109 6.90 -27.60 -9.69
N ASP A 110 6.13 -28.23 -10.59
CA ASP A 110 6.55 -28.59 -11.94
C ASP A 110 6.81 -27.37 -12.85
N VAL A 111 6.19 -26.23 -12.54
CA VAL A 111 6.41 -24.96 -13.23
C VAL A 111 7.57 -24.18 -12.62
N TRP A 112 7.85 -24.34 -11.32
CA TRP A 112 8.86 -23.59 -10.58
C TRP A 112 10.25 -23.64 -11.24
N ALA A 113 10.66 -24.81 -11.72
CA ALA A 113 11.94 -25.01 -12.40
C ALA A 113 12.12 -24.14 -13.66
N LYS A 114 11.01 -23.70 -14.29
CA LYS A 114 11.03 -22.88 -15.52
C LYS A 114 11.10 -21.38 -15.23
N ILE A 115 10.73 -20.93 -14.03
CA ILE A 115 10.62 -19.51 -13.68
C ILE A 115 11.93 -18.74 -13.85
N PRO A 116 13.11 -19.23 -13.41
CA PRO A 116 14.36 -18.51 -13.61
C PRO A 116 14.68 -18.22 -15.08
N HIS A 117 14.36 -19.17 -15.97
CA HIS A 117 14.55 -18.99 -17.41
C HIS A 117 13.57 -17.97 -18.01
N LEU A 118 12.32 -17.96 -17.55
CA LEU A 118 11.32 -16.98 -17.98
C LEU A 118 11.72 -15.56 -17.56
N ILE A 119 12.17 -15.38 -16.32
CA ILE A 119 12.66 -14.08 -15.82
C ILE A 119 13.85 -13.60 -16.66
N LYS A 120 14.82 -14.49 -16.95
CA LYS A 120 15.95 -14.16 -17.80
C LYS A 120 15.50 -13.71 -19.19
N SER A 121 14.58 -14.44 -19.80
CA SER A 121 14.05 -14.14 -21.14
C SER A 121 13.30 -12.81 -21.20
N LEU A 122 12.62 -12.43 -20.12
CA LEU A 122 11.95 -11.13 -19.99
C LEU A 122 12.95 -9.97 -19.83
N ASN A 123 14.03 -10.16 -19.07
CA ASN A 123 15.07 -9.15 -18.90
C ASN A 123 15.87 -8.91 -20.19
N ASP A 124 16.10 -9.96 -20.99
CA ASP A 124 16.86 -9.87 -22.24
C ASP A 124 16.08 -9.15 -23.35
N ARG A 125 14.74 -9.10 -23.25
CA ARG A 125 13.90 -8.26 -24.10
C ARG A 125 13.97 -6.80 -23.63
N LYS A 126 14.98 -6.07 -24.10
CA LYS A 126 14.98 -4.59 -24.02
C LYS A 126 13.69 -4.05 -24.67
N THR A 127 12.77 -3.57 -23.85
CA THR A 127 11.78 -2.54 -24.23
C THR A 127 12.45 -1.19 -24.28
#